data_AF-A0A933QPA0-F1
#
_entry.id   AF-A0A933QPA0-F1
#
_cell.length_a   1.000
_cell.length_b   1.000
_cell.length_c   1.000
_cell.angle_alpha   90.00
_cell.angle_beta   90.00
_cell.angle_gamma   90.00
#
_symmetry.space_group_name_H-M   'P 1'
#
loop_
_entity.id
_entity.type
_entity.pdbx_description
1 polymer ?
#
loop_
_entity_poly.entity_id
_entity_poly.type
_entity_poly.pdbx_seq_one_letter_code
_entity_poly.pdbx_strand_id
1 'polypeptide(L)'
;MKSEDLSAKGLGCPGWTPDGQHLVMPVRTNLFNAELYFISDRGRSVKQITHFDGLYRSTPFPYRVSLSPNSQWAIGWTILNSPLKANLPEGPQLLLISTDGQIVKYLGDFGGTVIFPWSPDSRFVAASLIGPDSDPQTRAREINIIDVQTKEIKQITFDGSTKDVFDWR
;
A
#
# COMPACT_ATOMS: atom_id res chain seq x y z
N MET A 1 12.93 -31.35 6.19
CA MET A 1 12.59 -29.95 5.85
C MET A 1 11.10 -29.80 6.16
N LYS A 2 10.72 -29.05 7.19
CA LYS A 2 9.31 -28.91 7.59
C LYS A 2 8.62 -28.00 6.58
N SER A 3 7.56 -28.47 5.95
CA SER A 3 6.64 -27.63 5.18
C SER A 3 5.93 -26.70 6.17
N GLU A 4 6.21 -25.41 6.08
CA GLU A 4 5.37 -24.42 6.76
C GLU A 4 3.98 -24.44 6.10
N ASP A 5 2.98 -24.80 6.88
CA ASP A 5 1.58 -24.77 6.47
C ASP A 5 1.16 -23.31 6.31
N LEU A 6 1.19 -22.81 5.07
CA LEU A 6 0.69 -21.50 4.68
C LEU A 6 -0.84 -21.51 4.55
N SER A 7 -1.56 -22.09 5.53
CA SER A 7 -3.01 -21.88 5.68
C SER A 7 -3.29 -20.44 6.11
N ALA A 8 -2.97 -19.51 5.22
CA ALA A 8 -3.13 -18.08 5.38
C ALA A 8 -4.63 -17.80 5.58
N LYS A 9 -5.00 -17.47 6.82
CA LYS A 9 -6.28 -16.84 7.13
C LYS A 9 -6.22 -15.40 6.62
N GLY A 10 -6.26 -15.25 5.29
CA GLY A 10 -6.10 -13.99 4.58
C GLY A 10 -7.32 -13.09 4.81
N LEU A 11 -7.12 -11.98 5.53
CA LEU A 11 -8.12 -10.94 5.73
C LEU A 11 -7.82 -9.66 4.93
N GLY A 12 -6.86 -9.69 4.01
CA GLY A 12 -6.49 -8.54 3.16
C GLY A 12 -6.78 -8.77 1.69
N CYS A 13 -6.95 -7.68 0.94
CA CYS A 13 -7.16 -7.73 -0.51
C CYS A 13 -5.81 -7.97 -1.20
N PRO A 14 -5.62 -9.12 -1.89
CA PRO A 14 -4.38 -9.37 -2.59
C PRO A 14 -4.33 -8.52 -3.88
N GLY A 15 -3.13 -8.10 -4.29
CA GLY A 15 -2.88 -7.31 -5.50
C GLY A 15 -2.28 -8.16 -6.62
N TRP A 16 -2.98 -8.31 -7.74
CA TRP A 16 -2.52 -9.11 -8.88
C TRP A 16 -1.84 -8.24 -9.94
N THR A 17 -0.89 -8.81 -10.68
CA THR A 17 -0.50 -8.27 -11.98
C THR A 17 -1.57 -8.51 -13.04
N PRO A 18 -1.65 -7.69 -14.10
CA PRO A 18 -2.60 -7.88 -15.20
C PRO A 18 -2.42 -9.21 -15.95
N ASP A 19 -1.21 -9.76 -16.00
CA ASP A 19 -0.91 -11.05 -16.63
C ASP A 19 -1.26 -12.27 -15.75
N GLY A 20 -1.66 -12.04 -14.49
CA GLY A 20 -2.01 -13.08 -13.52
C GLY A 20 -0.84 -13.94 -13.05
N GLN A 21 0.41 -13.61 -13.39
CA GLN A 21 1.57 -14.41 -13.03
C GLN A 21 2.13 -14.09 -11.65
N HIS A 22 1.86 -12.88 -11.15
CA HIS A 22 2.36 -12.41 -9.87
C HIS A 22 1.24 -11.88 -8.98
N LEU A 23 1.44 -12.04 -7.68
CA LEU A 23 0.51 -11.60 -6.65
C LEU A 23 1.29 -11.05 -5.47
N VAL A 24 0.82 -9.95 -4.89
CA VAL A 24 1.22 -9.52 -3.55
C VAL A 24 0.08 -9.77 -2.57
N MET A 25 0.39 -10.40 -1.45
CA MET A 25 -0.61 -10.78 -0.44
C MET A 25 -0.13 -10.43 0.95
N PRO A 26 -1.00 -9.82 1.80
CA PRO A 26 -0.72 -9.75 3.21
C PRO A 26 -0.94 -11.09 3.89
N VAL A 27 0.09 -11.54 4.60
CA VAL A 27 0.08 -12.76 5.38
C VAL A 27 0.24 -12.37 6.84
N ARG A 28 -0.71 -12.83 7.66
CA ARG A 28 -0.62 -12.67 9.10
C ARG A 28 0.54 -13.50 9.63
N THR A 29 1.51 -12.87 10.28
CA THR A 29 2.66 -13.55 10.89
C THR A 29 2.43 -13.87 12.36
N ASN A 30 1.65 -13.04 13.08
CA ASN A 30 1.23 -13.31 14.45
C ASN A 30 -0.08 -12.59 14.81
N LEU A 31 -0.46 -12.58 16.09
CA LEU A 31 -1.74 -12.00 16.52
C LEU A 31 -1.93 -10.54 16.09
N PHE A 32 -0.85 -9.77 16.01
CA PHE A 32 -0.87 -8.32 15.84
C PHE A 32 -0.15 -7.83 14.58
N ASN A 33 0.49 -8.73 13.83
CA ASN A 33 1.35 -8.36 12.71
C ASN A 33 0.99 -9.10 11.43
N ALA A 34 1.15 -8.41 10.31
CA ALA A 34 1.07 -8.97 8.98
C ALA A 34 2.21 -8.41 8.12
N GLU A 35 2.73 -9.26 7.25
CA GLU A 35 3.79 -8.92 6.31
C GLU A 35 3.28 -9.11 4.88
N LEU A 36 3.85 -8.38 3.94
CA LEU A 36 3.55 -8.55 2.53
C LEU A 36 4.47 -9.61 1.93
N TYR A 37 3.87 -10.51 1.18
CA TYR A 37 4.56 -11.54 0.42
C TYR A 37 4.30 -11.33 -1.06
N PHE A 38 5.36 -11.39 -1.85
CA PHE A 38 5.32 -11.49 -3.30
C PHE A 38 5.35 -12.96 -3.70
N ILE A 39 4.40 -13.35 -4.53
CA ILE A 39 4.19 -14.71 -5.00
C ILE A 39 4.35 -14.68 -6.52
N SER A 40 5.23 -15.53 -7.05
CA SER A 40 5.50 -15.65 -8.49
C SER A 40 5.43 -17.09 -8.97
N ASP A 41 5.61 -17.28 -10.28
CA ASP A 41 5.71 -18.58 -10.93
C ASP A 41 4.49 -19.48 -10.68
N ARG A 42 3.30 -18.85 -10.62
CA ARG A 42 2.01 -19.47 -10.27
C ARG A 42 2.01 -20.11 -8.88
N GLY A 43 2.58 -19.42 -7.90
CA GLY A 43 2.62 -19.89 -6.51
C GLY A 43 3.82 -20.76 -6.15
N ARG A 44 4.75 -21.00 -7.09
CA ARG A 44 5.94 -21.83 -6.84
C ARG A 44 7.07 -21.07 -6.15
N SER A 45 7.04 -19.74 -6.21
CA SER A 45 8.00 -18.87 -5.53
C SER A 45 7.24 -17.92 -4.63
N VAL A 46 7.67 -17.85 -3.37
CA VAL A 46 7.05 -17.02 -2.33
C VAL A 46 8.18 -16.31 -1.60
N LYS A 47 8.10 -14.97 -1.56
CA LYS A 47 9.12 -14.11 -0.97
C LYS A 47 8.45 -13.08 -0.05
N GLN A 48 8.91 -13.00 1.19
CA GLN A 48 8.53 -11.89 2.07
C GLN A 48 9.20 -10.60 1.56
N ILE A 49 8.42 -9.52 1.41
CA ILE A 49 8.91 -8.24 0.87
C ILE A 49 8.83 -7.07 1.87
N THR A 50 8.29 -7.31 3.06
CA THR A 50 8.33 -6.38 4.19
C THR A 50 8.81 -7.09 5.45
N HIS A 51 9.42 -6.35 6.37
CA HIS A 51 9.94 -6.85 7.65
C HIS A 51 9.59 -5.85 8.76
N PHE A 52 8.30 -5.71 9.06
CA PHE A 52 7.82 -4.77 10.06
C PHE A 52 8.03 -5.26 11.50
N ASP A 53 8.05 -6.57 11.73
CA ASP A 53 8.29 -7.19 13.05
C ASP A 53 9.58 -6.72 13.75
N GLY A 54 10.61 -6.35 13.00
CA GLY A 54 11.86 -5.76 13.51
C GLY A 54 11.84 -4.24 13.67
N LEU A 55 10.74 -3.57 13.28
CA LEU A 55 10.62 -2.12 13.23
C LEU A 55 9.46 -1.59 14.11
N TYR A 56 8.45 -2.41 14.35
CA TYR A 56 7.20 -2.03 15.01
C TYR A 56 6.72 -3.14 15.94
N ARG A 57 6.06 -2.76 17.05
CA ARG A 57 5.45 -3.76 17.95
C ARG A 57 4.17 -4.36 17.38
N SER A 58 3.45 -3.60 16.55
CA SER A 58 2.18 -3.99 15.97
C SER A 58 1.99 -3.33 14.60
N THR A 59 1.82 -4.17 13.59
CA THR A 59 1.44 -3.79 12.22
C THR A 59 0.15 -4.49 11.85
N PRO A 60 -0.99 -3.98 12.33
CA PRO A 60 -2.27 -4.54 11.95
C PRO A 60 -2.40 -4.52 10.42
N PHE A 61 -2.92 -5.64 9.90
CA PHE A 61 -3.22 -5.95 8.51
C PHE A 61 -3.18 -4.74 7.55
N PRO A 62 -2.32 -4.73 6.52
CA PRO A 62 -2.42 -3.72 5.48
C PRO A 62 -3.76 -3.93 4.77
N TYR A 63 -4.57 -2.88 4.77
CA TYR A 63 -5.96 -2.99 4.36
C TYR A 63 -6.08 -3.17 2.85
N ARG A 64 -5.17 -2.58 2.08
CA ARG A 64 -5.15 -2.66 0.61
C ARG A 64 -3.72 -2.62 0.12
N VAL A 65 -3.41 -3.47 -0.85
CA VAL A 65 -2.16 -3.45 -1.60
C VAL A 65 -2.49 -3.64 -3.09
N SER A 66 -1.67 -3.03 -3.95
CA SER A 66 -1.79 -3.17 -5.40
C SER A 66 -0.40 -3.32 -6.00
N LEU A 67 -0.27 -4.23 -6.96
CA LEU A 67 0.97 -4.57 -7.62
C LEU A 67 1.04 -3.84 -8.97
N SER A 68 2.19 -3.27 -9.30
CA SER A 68 2.40 -2.61 -10.58
C SER A 68 2.33 -3.60 -11.74
N PRO A 69 1.89 -3.18 -12.94
CA PRO A 69 1.85 -4.04 -14.11
C PRO A 69 3.17 -4.73 -14.44
N ASN A 70 4.29 -4.02 -14.27
CA ASN A 70 5.64 -4.57 -14.49
C ASN A 70 6.18 -5.39 -13.30
N SER A 71 5.40 -5.58 -12.24
CA SER A 71 5.74 -6.39 -11.06
C SER A 71 6.93 -5.90 -10.24
N GLN A 72 7.41 -4.67 -10.45
CA GLN A 72 8.56 -4.13 -9.72
C GLN A 72 8.16 -3.43 -8.41
N TRP A 73 6.92 -2.97 -8.34
CA TRP A 73 6.45 -2.09 -7.27
C TRP A 73 5.14 -2.59 -6.69
N ALA A 74 5.02 -2.54 -5.38
CA ALA A 74 3.75 -2.61 -4.69
C ALA A 74 3.48 -1.28 -3.99
N ILE A 75 2.24 -0.83 -4.04
CA ILE A 75 1.75 0.29 -3.23
C ILE A 75 0.73 -0.25 -2.25
N GLY A 76 0.83 0.16 -0.99
CA GLY A 76 -0.06 -0.33 0.05
C GLY A 76 -0.33 0.71 1.11
N TRP A 77 -1.47 0.57 1.78
CA TRP A 77 -1.82 1.37 2.93
C TRP A 77 -1.99 0.49 4.16
N THR A 78 -1.35 0.90 5.25
CA THR A 78 -1.32 0.16 6.51
C THR A 78 -1.35 1.10 7.70
N ILE A 79 -1.53 0.56 8.90
CA ILE A 79 -1.37 1.32 10.15
C ILE A 79 -0.16 0.75 10.87
N LEU A 80 0.83 1.60 11.14
CA LEU A 80 2.06 1.24 11.84
C LEU A 80 1.96 1.74 13.28
N ASN A 81 2.04 0.85 14.27
CA ASN A 81 1.88 1.24 15.67
C ASN A 81 3.15 0.93 16.47
N SER A 82 3.48 1.83 17.40
CA SER A 82 4.54 1.65 18.39
C SER A 82 5.89 1.31 17.74
N PRO A 83 6.51 2.27 17.01
CA PRO A 83 7.82 2.08 16.40
C PRO A 83 8.89 1.73 17.45
N LEU A 84 9.84 0.89 17.08
CA LEU A 84 10.98 0.52 17.92
C LEU A 84 12.11 1.56 17.91
N LYS A 85 12.07 2.52 16.97
CA LYS A 85 13.02 3.62 16.84
C LYS A 85 12.24 4.92 16.62
N ALA A 86 12.69 6.01 17.26
CA ALA A 86 12.00 7.30 17.22
C ALA A 86 11.92 7.95 15.82
N ASN A 87 12.74 7.53 14.87
CA ASN A 87 12.77 8.05 13.51
C ASN A 87 11.84 7.31 12.53
N LEU A 88 11.13 6.29 13.00
CA LEU A 88 10.18 5.53 12.19
C LEU A 88 8.79 6.20 12.25
N PRO A 89 8.06 6.26 11.13
CA PRO A 89 6.71 6.82 11.12
C PRO A 89 5.74 5.94 11.92
N GLU A 90 4.78 6.57 12.58
CA GLU A 90 3.69 5.93 13.32
C GLU A 90 2.34 6.41 12.73
N GLY A 91 1.29 5.61 12.87
CA GLY A 91 -0.04 5.89 12.36
C GLY A 91 -0.33 5.29 10.98
N PRO A 92 -1.39 5.76 10.30
CA PRO A 92 -1.71 5.32 8.96
C PRO A 92 -0.64 5.75 7.97
N GLN A 93 -0.18 4.84 7.11
CA GLN A 93 0.92 5.11 6.19
C GLN A 93 0.64 4.55 4.81
N LEU A 94 0.86 5.38 3.80
CA LEU A 94 0.98 4.96 2.42
C LEU A 94 2.43 4.56 2.13
N LEU A 95 2.63 3.40 1.55
CA LEU A 95 3.94 2.78 1.36
C LEU A 95 4.18 2.49 -0.11
N LEU A 96 5.39 2.79 -0.59
CA LEU A 96 5.92 2.27 -1.84
C LEU A 96 6.99 1.23 -1.53
N ILE A 97 6.81 0.03 -2.08
CA ILE A 97 7.58 -1.16 -1.75
C ILE A 97 8.12 -1.77 -3.05
N SER A 98 9.40 -2.11 -3.07
CA SER A 98 9.98 -2.89 -4.15
C SER A 98 9.67 -4.38 -3.95
N THR A 99 9.33 -5.09 -5.02
CA THR A 99 9.15 -6.55 -4.98
C THR A 99 10.46 -7.30 -4.74
N ASP A 100 11.60 -6.61 -4.80
CA ASP A 100 12.89 -7.13 -4.35
C ASP A 100 13.04 -7.17 -2.80
N GLY A 101 12.07 -6.63 -2.07
CA GLY A 101 11.91 -6.86 -0.63
C GLY A 101 12.35 -5.71 0.26
N GLN A 102 12.12 -4.47 -0.18
CA GLN A 102 12.41 -3.28 0.62
C GLN A 102 11.30 -2.25 0.53
N ILE A 103 10.97 -1.65 1.68
CA ILE A 103 10.17 -0.42 1.71
C ILE A 103 11.05 0.70 1.16
N VAL A 104 10.69 1.22 -0.01
CA VAL A 104 11.46 2.25 -0.71
C VAL A 104 11.10 3.64 -0.21
N LYS A 105 9.85 3.86 0.20
CA LYS A 105 9.41 5.14 0.79
C LYS A 105 8.13 5.00 1.60
N TYR A 106 8.09 5.68 2.75
CA TYR A 106 6.85 6.08 3.42
C TYR A 106 6.36 7.37 2.72
N LEU A 107 5.30 7.25 1.94
CA LEU A 107 4.78 8.32 1.11
C LEU A 107 4.00 9.38 1.92
N GLY A 108 3.56 9.02 3.12
CA GLY A 108 2.97 9.95 4.08
C GLY A 108 1.83 9.34 4.89
N ASP A 109 1.37 10.12 5.86
CA ASP A 109 0.18 9.82 6.65
C ASP A 109 -1.07 10.31 5.90
N PHE A 110 -1.89 9.35 5.46
CA PHE A 110 -3.12 9.61 4.72
C PHE A 110 -4.28 8.81 5.34
N GLY A 111 -5.44 9.44 5.49
CA GLY A 111 -6.65 8.77 5.97
C GLY A 111 -7.32 7.91 4.88
N GLY A 112 -7.91 6.76 5.29
CA GLY A 112 -8.36 5.70 4.36
C GLY A 112 -9.61 5.96 3.49
N THR A 113 -9.47 5.69 2.19
CA THR A 113 -10.17 4.65 1.38
C THR A 113 -9.51 4.66 0.01
N VAL A 114 -8.65 3.67 -0.23
CA VAL A 114 -7.67 3.73 -1.32
C VAL A 114 -7.81 2.53 -2.24
N ILE A 115 -8.39 2.80 -3.40
CA ILE A 115 -8.10 2.03 -4.61
C ILE A 115 -6.80 2.57 -5.20
N PHE A 116 -5.96 1.67 -5.71
CA PHE A 116 -4.66 2.00 -6.30
C PHE A 116 -4.59 1.48 -7.74
N PRO A 117 -5.39 2.03 -8.68
CA PRO A 117 -5.21 1.73 -10.08
C PRO A 117 -3.86 2.29 -10.57
N TRP A 118 -3.05 1.38 -11.11
CA TRP A 118 -1.80 1.72 -11.76
C TRP A 118 -2.06 2.17 -13.19
N SER A 119 -1.27 3.13 -13.67
CA SER A 119 -1.13 3.37 -15.10
C SER A 119 -0.53 2.13 -15.78
N PRO A 120 -0.88 1.85 -17.05
CA PRO A 120 -0.40 0.65 -17.74
C PRO A 120 1.14 0.55 -17.83
N ASP A 121 1.83 1.69 -17.89
CA ASP A 121 3.29 1.80 -17.94
C ASP A 121 3.97 1.67 -16.56
N SER A 122 3.21 1.42 -15.49
CA SER A 122 3.70 1.31 -14.10
C SER A 122 4.34 2.59 -13.52
N ARG A 123 4.17 3.74 -14.16
CA ARG A 123 4.75 5.00 -13.69
C ARG A 123 3.89 5.72 -12.66
N PHE A 124 2.58 5.70 -12.84
CA PHE A 124 1.65 6.47 -12.04
C PHE A 124 0.68 5.56 -11.29
N VAL A 125 0.23 6.04 -10.13
CA VAL A 125 -0.88 5.45 -9.38
C VAL A 125 -1.90 6.54 -9.10
N ALA A 126 -3.17 6.34 -9.45
CA ALA A 126 -4.22 7.19 -8.92
C ALA A 126 -4.65 6.66 -7.55
N ALA A 127 -4.94 7.57 -6.61
CA ALA A 127 -5.38 7.22 -5.28
C ALA A 127 -6.40 8.23 -4.76
N SER A 128 -7.44 7.76 -4.08
CA SER A 128 -8.35 8.60 -3.30
C SER A 128 -7.80 8.72 -1.87
N LEU A 129 -7.19 9.85 -1.54
CA LEU A 129 -6.52 10.07 -0.25
C LEU A 129 -7.26 11.12 0.57
N ILE A 130 -7.30 10.91 1.89
CA ILE A 130 -7.63 11.97 2.84
C ILE A 130 -6.29 12.57 3.28
N GLY A 131 -6.03 13.82 2.92
CA GLY A 131 -4.77 14.50 3.26
C GLY A 131 -4.58 14.67 4.77
N PRO A 132 -3.33 14.78 5.24
CA PRO A 132 -3.03 14.99 6.67
C PRO A 132 -3.63 16.29 7.21
N ASP A 133 -3.74 17.32 6.36
CA ASP A 133 -4.31 18.62 6.71
C ASP A 133 -5.82 18.73 6.42
N SER A 134 -6.48 17.60 6.08
CA SER A 134 -7.93 17.61 5.85
C SER A 134 -8.71 17.96 7.12
N ASP A 135 -9.81 18.70 6.97
CA ASP A 135 -10.71 18.98 8.09
C ASP A 135 -11.21 17.66 8.72
N PRO A 136 -10.94 17.42 10.02
CA PRO A 136 -11.35 16.19 10.69
C PRO A 136 -12.86 15.92 10.67
N GLN A 137 -13.70 16.95 10.50
CA GLN A 137 -15.15 16.78 10.42
C GLN A 137 -15.61 16.32 9.04
N THR A 138 -14.98 16.81 7.97
CA THR A 138 -15.39 16.50 6.60
C THR A 138 -14.67 15.28 6.05
N ARG A 139 -13.40 15.06 6.45
CA ARG A 139 -12.53 14.00 5.95
C ARG A 139 -12.57 13.89 4.43
N ALA A 140 -12.56 15.04 3.76
CA ALA A 140 -12.70 15.14 2.31
C ALA A 140 -11.64 14.27 1.61
N ARG A 141 -12.11 13.48 0.64
CA ARG A 141 -11.25 12.60 -0.16
C ARG A 141 -10.90 13.31 -1.45
N GLU A 142 -9.61 13.32 -1.74
CA GLU A 142 -9.07 13.89 -2.96
C GLU A 142 -8.47 12.81 -3.83
N ILE A 143 -8.68 12.93 -5.14
CA ILE A 143 -7.98 12.14 -6.13
C ILE A 143 -6.58 12.75 -6.30
N ASN A 144 -5.60 11.89 -6.11
CA ASN A 144 -4.19 12.19 -6.23
C ASN A 144 -3.57 11.27 -7.28
N ILE A 145 -2.56 11.79 -7.98
CA ILE A 145 -1.65 11.02 -8.81
C ILE A 145 -0.31 10.92 -8.09
N ILE A 146 0.19 9.71 -7.95
CA ILE A 146 1.49 9.40 -7.38
C ILE A 146 2.40 9.05 -8.55
N ASP A 147 3.46 9.83 -8.78
CA ASP A 147 4.53 9.45 -9.71
C ASP A 147 5.52 8.57 -8.95
N VAL A 148 5.60 7.30 -9.30
CA VAL A 148 6.44 6.30 -8.62
C VAL A 148 7.93 6.53 -8.87
N GLN A 149 8.28 7.15 -10.01
CA GLN A 149 9.66 7.45 -10.36
C GLN A 149 10.21 8.61 -9.51
N THR A 150 9.47 9.72 -9.43
CA THR A 150 9.87 10.90 -8.64
C THR A 150 9.48 10.77 -7.17
N LYS A 151 8.55 9.85 -6.86
CA LYS A 151 7.95 9.63 -5.55
C LYS A 151 7.18 10.85 -5.04
N GLU A 152 6.65 11.64 -5.97
CA GLU A 152 5.83 12.82 -5.71
C GLU A 152 4.35 12.45 -5.75
N ILE A 153 3.57 13.21 -4.98
CA ILE A 153 2.11 13.09 -4.94
C ILE A 153 1.54 14.42 -5.38
N LYS A 154 0.68 14.40 -6.39
CA LYS A 154 0.00 15.57 -6.91
C LYS A 154 -1.50 15.37 -6.79
N GLN A 155 -2.15 16.25 -6.04
CA GLN A 155 -3.61 16.35 -6.01
C GLN A 155 -4.13 16.84 -7.37
N ILE A 156 -5.18 16.21 -7.87
CA ILE A 156 -5.80 16.54 -9.17
C ILE A 156 -7.29 16.91 -9.05
N THR A 157 -7.91 16.72 -7.89
CA THR A 157 -9.26 17.22 -7.58
C THR A 157 -9.24 18.37 -6.56
N PHE A 158 -10.40 18.96 -6.33
CA PHE A 158 -10.63 20.28 -5.73
C PHE A 158 -9.97 20.51 -4.37
N ASP A 159 -9.88 21.77 -3.99
CA ASP A 159 -9.31 22.32 -2.74
C ASP A 159 -10.02 21.91 -1.43
N GLY A 160 -10.54 20.68 -1.34
CA GLY A 160 -11.29 20.20 -0.17
C GLY A 160 -12.78 20.54 -0.20
N SER A 161 -13.29 21.16 -1.27
CA SER A 161 -14.73 21.36 -1.48
C SER A 161 -15.33 20.23 -2.32
N THR A 162 -16.41 19.60 -1.85
CA THR A 162 -17.22 18.71 -2.69
C THR A 162 -17.81 19.52 -3.84
N LYS A 163 -17.31 19.34 -5.07
CA LYS A 163 -17.95 19.90 -6.26
C LYS A 163 -18.63 18.79 -7.04
N ASP A 164 -19.94 18.92 -7.22
CA ASP A 164 -20.76 18.02 -8.02
C ASP A 164 -20.51 18.13 -9.54
N VAL A 165 -19.52 18.92 -9.95
CA VAL A 165 -19.29 19.24 -11.37
C VAL A 165 -17.84 18.95 -11.75
N PHE A 166 -17.64 17.90 -12.54
CA PHE A 166 -16.47 17.74 -13.39
C PHE A 166 -16.67 18.61 -14.64
N ASP A 167 -15.94 19.72 -14.75
CA ASP A 167 -15.90 20.51 -15.99
C ASP A 167 -14.78 19.97 -16.89
N TRP A 168 -15.14 19.39 -18.04
CA TRP A 168 -14.21 18.82 -19.03
C TRP A 168 -13.77 19.87 -20.06
N ARG A 169 -13.45 21.09 -19.62
CA ARG A 169 -13.02 22.17 -20.52
C ARG A 169 -11.50 22.27 -20.62
#